data_AF-A0A8R1EUE5-F1
#
_entry.id   AF-A0A8R1EUE5-F1
#
_cell.length_a   1.000
_cell.length_b   1.000
_cell.length_c   1.000
_cell.angle_alpha   90.00
_cell.angle_beta   90.00
_cell.angle_gamma   90.00
#
_symmetry.space_group_name_H-M   'P 1'
#
loop_
_entity.id
_entity.type
_entity.pdbx_description
1 polymer ?
#
loop_
_entity_poly.entity_id
_entity_poly.type
_entity_poly.pdbx_seq_one_letter_code
_entity_poly.pdbx_strand_id
1 'polypeptide(L)' 'MKDRGSCHKFIPYLIRGVQHGMQDIGINSLRDFRDKVDSGIVKFERRSTNAQLEGGVHSLHSRRSQLKPALP' A
#
# COMPACT_ATOMS: atom_id res chain seq x y z
N MET A 1 5.32 14.04 15.88
CA MET A 1 5.71 13.14 14.76
C MET A 1 6.93 12.35 15.20
N LYS A 2 6.96 11.03 14.96
CA LYS A 2 8.10 10.18 15.31
C LYS A 2 9.07 10.15 14.12
N ASP A 3 10.37 10.13 14.41
CA ASP A 3 11.42 9.99 13.39
C ASP A 3 11.15 8.72 12.55
N ARG A 4 11.23 8.84 11.22
CA ARG A 4 10.99 7.75 10.26
C ARG A 4 12.28 7.25 9.58
N GLY A 5 13.42 7.72 10.04
CA GLY A 5 14.73 7.46 9.48
C GLY A 5 15.04 8.30 8.24
N SER A 6 16.17 7.99 7.61
CA SER A 6 16.67 8.69 6.42
C SER A 6 15.75 8.55 5.20
N CYS A 7 15.54 9.65 4.49
CA CYS A 7 14.82 9.68 3.21
C CYS A 7 15.43 8.72 2.18
N HIS A 8 16.75 8.54 2.18
CA HIS A 8 17.42 7.61 1.26
C HIS A 8 17.01 6.15 1.49
N LYS A 9 16.55 5.77 2.69
CA LYS A 9 16.00 4.44 2.98
C LYS A 9 14.48 4.41 2.78
N PHE A 10 13.80 5.48 3.16
CA PHE A 10 12.34 5.54 3.15
C PHE A 10 11.75 5.70 1.74
N ILE A 11 12.34 6.53 0.88
CA ILE A 11 11.82 6.77 -0.48
C ILE A 11 11.89 5.50 -1.35
N PRO A 12 13.00 4.74 -1.41
CA PRO A 12 13.02 3.48 -2.16
C PRO A 12 12.00 2.45 -1.65
N TYR A 13 11.76 2.41 -0.33
CA TYR A 13 10.72 1.56 0.26
C TYR A 13 9.32 1.92 -0.26
N LEU A 14 8.99 3.21 -0.32
CA LEU A 14 7.72 3.68 -0.88
C LEU A 14 7.58 3.33 -2.36
N ILE A 15 8.63 3.57 -3.16
CA ILE A 15 8.63 3.23 -4.59
C ILE A 15 8.36 1.74 -4.78
N ARG A 16 9.02 0.88 -3.98
CA ARG A 16 8.82 -0.56 -4.06
C ARG A 16 7.41 -0.98 -3.64
N GLY A 17 6.85 -0.35 -2.61
CA GLY A 17 5.46 -0.57 -2.19
C GLY A 17 4.45 -0.21 -3.29
N VAL A 18 4.64 0.92 -3.95
CA VAL A 18 3.78 1.33 -5.09
C VAL A 18 3.91 0.37 -6.26
N GLN A 19 5.14 -0.06 -6.60
CA GLN A 19 5.36 -1.05 -7.66
C GLN A 19 4.67 -2.38 -7.38
N HIS A 20 4.74 -2.88 -6.15
CA HIS A 20 4.01 -4.10 -5.75
C HIS A 20 2.49 -3.90 -5.87
N GLY A 21 1.95 -2.77 -5.43
CA GLY A 21 0.54 -2.47 -5.61
C GLY A 21 0.12 -2.45 -7.08
N MET A 22 0.97 -1.92 -7.97
CA MET A 22 0.71 -1.96 -9.42
C MET A 22 0.75 -3.38 -9.98
N GLN A 23 1.63 -4.24 -9.48
CA GLN A 23 1.69 -5.66 -9.85
C GLN A 23 0.42 -6.41 -9.42
N ASP A 24 -0.05 -6.19 -8.18
CA ASP A 24 -1.27 -6.81 -7.66
C ASP A 24 -2.51 -6.43 -8.49
N ILE A 25 -2.55 -5.20 -9.01
CA ILE A 25 -3.62 -4.73 -9.91
C ILE A 25 -3.43 -5.27 -11.35
N GLY A 26 -2.21 -5.69 -11.73
CA GLY A 26 -1.89 -6.19 -13.08
C GLY A 26 -1.52 -5.09 -14.08
N ILE A 27 -0.79 -4.05 -13.61
CA ILE A 27 -0.47 -2.84 -14.37
C ILE A 27 1.04 -2.63 -14.48
N ASN A 28 1.50 -2.27 -15.68
CA ASN A 28 2.95 -2.12 -15.96
C ASN A 28 3.46 -0.67 -15.91
N SER A 29 2.57 0.32 -15.97
CA SER A 29 2.96 1.74 -15.87
C SER A 29 1.85 2.62 -15.30
N LEU A 30 2.20 3.80 -14.79
CA LEU A 30 1.21 4.75 -14.28
C LEU A 30 0.27 5.28 -15.35
N ARG A 31 0.74 5.36 -16.61
CA ARG A 31 -0.08 5.75 -17.75
C ARG A 31 -1.10 4.66 -18.08
N ASP A 32 -0.65 3.42 -18.16
CA ASP A 32 -1.50 2.23 -18.34
C ASP A 32 -2.55 2.12 -17.22
N PHE A 33 -2.17 2.47 -15.97
CA PHE A 33 -3.13 2.51 -14.87
C PHE A 33 -4.27 3.51 -15.14
N ARG A 34 -3.94 4.73 -15.56
CA ARG A 34 -4.93 5.77 -15.82
C ARG A 34 -5.84 5.38 -16.97
N ASP A 35 -5.26 4.92 -18.07
CA ASP A 35 -6.03 4.50 -19.25
C ASP A 35 -6.99 3.34 -18.93
N LYS A 36 -6.55 2.38 -18.10
CA LYS A 36 -7.38 1.23 -17.66
C LYS A 36 -8.45 1.58 -16.62
N VAL A 37 -8.23 2.61 -15.82
CA VAL A 37 -9.24 3.16 -14.92
C VAL A 37 -10.30 3.90 -15.73
N ASP A 38 -9.89 4.78 -16.63
CA ASP A 38 -10.81 5.59 -17.45
C ASP A 38 -11.64 4.73 -18.42
N SER A 39 -11.07 3.62 -18.92
CA SER A 39 -11.79 2.62 -19.72
C SER A 39 -12.64 1.63 -18.91
N GLY A 40 -12.59 1.68 -17.58
CA GLY A 40 -13.37 0.80 -16.70
C GLY A 40 -12.88 -0.65 -16.59
N ILE A 41 -11.67 -0.95 -17.10
CA ILE A 41 -11.03 -2.26 -16.96
C ILE A 41 -10.65 -2.50 -15.49
N VAL A 42 -10.11 -1.49 -14.82
CA VAL A 42 -9.86 -1.53 -13.37
C VAL A 42 -11.17 -1.25 -12.64
N LYS A 43 -11.56 -2.17 -11.76
CA LYS A 43 -12.79 -2.07 -10.96
C LYS A 43 -12.47 -1.75 -9.50
N PHE A 44 -13.37 -1.00 -8.88
CA PHE A 44 -13.25 -0.60 -7.48
C PHE A 44 -14.45 -1.10 -6.68
N GLU A 45 -14.20 -1.41 -5.41
CA GLU A 45 -15.23 -1.83 -4.46
C GLU A 45 -15.24 -0.90 -3.25
N ARG A 46 -16.43 -0.42 -2.89
CA ARG A 46 -16.61 0.42 -1.71
C ARG A 46 -16.64 -0.45 -0.45
N ARG A 47 -15.72 -0.20 0.48
CA ARG A 47 -15.69 -0.89 1.78
C ARG A 47 -16.54 -0.16 2.83
N SER A 48 -17.38 -0.91 3.53
CA SER A 48 -18.11 -0.43 4.72
C SER A 48 -17.15 -0.15 5.88
N THR A 49 -17.62 0.57 6.91
CA THR A 49 -16.82 0.87 8.11
C THR A 49 -16.31 -0.41 8.80
N ASN A 50 -17.16 -1.43 8.90
CA ASN A 50 -16.78 -2.72 9.48
C ASN A 50 -15.73 -3.45 8.62
N ALA A 51 -15.88 -3.44 7.30
CA ALA A 51 -14.90 -4.06 6.40
C ALA A 51 -13.53 -3.36 6.44
N GLN A 52 -13.47 -2.06 6.78
CA GLN A 52 -12.21 -1.35 7.00
C GLN A 52 -11.55 -1.73 8.33
N LEU A 53 -12.34 -1.93 9.40
CA LEU A 53 -11.86 -2.41 10.69
C LEU A 53 -11.28 -3.82 10.58
N GLU A 54 -11.98 -4.71 9.86
CA GLU A 54 -11.54 -6.07 9.58
C GLU A 54 -10.34 -6.13 8.61
N GLY A 55 -10.28 -5.25 7.61
CA GLY A 55 -9.14 -5.18 6.70
C GLY A 55 -7.85 -4.69 7.36
N GLY A 56 -7.93 -4.11 8.55
CA GLY A 56 -6.80 -3.73 9.38
C GLY A 56 -6.29 -4.89 10.25
N VAL A 57 -5.43 -4.59 11.21
CA VAL A 57 -5.08 -5.58 12.24
C VAL A 57 -6.05 -5.40 13.40
N HIS A 58 -6.82 -6.44 13.69
CA HIS A 58 -7.80 -6.48 14.76
C HIS A 58 -7.67 -7.78 15.57
N SER A 59 -8.34 -7.84 16.72
CA SER A 59 -8.40 -9.05 17.57
C SER A 59 -7.05 -9.58 18.09
N LEU A 60 -6.19 -8.71 18.63
CA LEU A 60 -4.90 -9.10 19.25
C LEU A 60 -4.73 -8.51 20.66
N HIS A 61 -4.11 -9.27 21.57
CA HIS A 61 -3.80 -8.83 22.95
C HIS A 61 -2.65 -7.80 23.01
N SER A 62 -1.66 -7.91 22.12
CA SER A 62 -0.63 -6.90 21.88
C SER A 62 0.02 -7.11 20.52
N ARG A 63 0.32 -6.03 19.78
CA ARG A 63 0.96 -6.08 18.46
C ARG A 63 1.98 -4.98 18.28
N ARG A 64 3.20 -5.37 17.90
CA ARG A 64 4.25 -4.43 17.48
C ARG A 64 4.16 -4.20 15.98
N SER A 65 3.88 -2.96 15.57
CA SER A 65 3.90 -2.58 14.15
C SER A 65 5.31 -2.15 13.77
N GLN A 66 5.96 -2.92 12.90
CA GLN A 66 7.24 -2.57 12.28
C GLN A 66 6.98 -2.32 10.79
N LEU A 67 6.72 -1.08 10.40
CA LEU A 67 6.84 -0.69 9.00
C LEU A 67 8.34 -0.72 8.68
N LYS A 68 8.79 -1.67 7.86
CA LYS A 68 10.19 -1.74 7.42
C LYS A 68 10.63 -0.40 6.78
N PRO A 69 11.93 -0.02 6.83
CA PRO A 69 13.06 -0.90 7.10
C PRO A 69 13.89 -0.52 8.34
N ALA A 70 14.02 -1.47 9.27
CA ALA A 70 15.34 -1.72 9.85
C ALA A 70 16.15 -2.46 8.77
N LEU A 71 16.99 -1.74 8.02
CA LEU A 71 18.25 -2.35 7.58
C LEU A 71 19.18 -2.34 8.81
N PRO A 72 20.12 -3.31 8.93
CA PRO A 72 21.11 -3.28 10.00
C PRO A 72 21.81 -1.91 10.11
#